data_AF-A0A317QHV3-F1
#
_entry.id   AF-A0A317QHV3-F1
#
_cell.length_a   1.000
_cell.length_b   1.000
_cell.length_c   1.000
_cell.angle_alpha   90.00
_cell.angle_beta   90.00
_cell.angle_gamma   90.00
#
_symmetry.space_group_name_H-M   'P 1'
#
loop_
_entity.id
_entity.type
_entity.pdbx_description
1 polymer ?
#
loop_
_entity_poly.entity_id
_entity_poly.type
_entity_poly.pdbx_seq_one_letter_code
_entity_poly.pdbx_strand_id
1 'polypeptide(L)'
;MVSVCPEPFLPLGKAAAACGHAAQLTAMRMPAPRLAAWSTAGFPVVVEHPALARWTRLRPHAGVEVVDAGFTVVAPGTSTALARWA
;
A
#
# COMPACT_ATOMS: atom_id res chain seq x y z
N MET A 1 -4.58 -6.14 2.22
CA MET A 1 -4.08 -6.31 0.84
C MET A 1 -3.41 -5.02 0.42
N VAL A 2 -2.21 -5.12 -0.16
CA VAL A 2 -1.43 -4.00 -0.67
C VAL A 2 -1.35 -4.11 -2.19
N SER A 3 -1.69 -3.04 -2.89
CA SER A 3 -1.50 -2.93 -4.33
C SER A 3 -0.30 -2.03 -4.60
N VAL A 4 0.66 -2.49 -5.39
CA VAL A 4 1.83 -1.69 -5.80
C VAL A 4 1.45 -0.85 -7.02
N CYS A 5 1.91 0.40 -7.06
CA CYS A 5 1.68 1.26 -8.21
C CYS A 5 2.28 0.63 -9.48
N PRO A 6 1.51 0.47 -10.57
CA PRO A 6 2.04 -0.13 -11.79
C PRO A 6 3.01 0.79 -12.52
N GLU A 7 2.82 2.12 -12.43
CA GLU A 7 3.59 3.12 -13.17
C GLU A 7 3.75 4.41 -12.33
N PRO A 8 4.96 4.96 -12.19
CA PRO A 8 6.22 4.55 -12.84
C PRO A 8 6.79 3.25 -12.25
N PHE A 9 7.76 2.65 -12.94
CA PHE A 9 8.47 1.46 -12.44
C PHE A 9 9.09 1.75 -11.06
N LEU A 10 8.80 0.88 -10.10
CA LEU A 10 9.40 0.92 -8.77
C LEU A 10 10.46 -0.18 -8.67
N PRO A 11 11.74 0.16 -8.44
CA PRO A 11 12.75 -0.84 -8.11
C PRO A 11 12.33 -1.67 -6.89
N LEU A 12 12.76 -2.94 -6.82
CA LEU A 12 12.28 -3.91 -5.83
C LEU A 12 12.35 -3.37 -4.39
N GLY A 13 13.49 -2.79 -4.00
CA GLY A 13 13.66 -2.23 -2.65
C GLY A 13 12.67 -1.10 -2.34
N LYS A 14 12.33 -0.29 -3.35
CA LYS A 14 11.33 0.77 -3.21
C LYS A 14 9.90 0.23 -3.15
N ALA A 15 9.57 -0.75 -4.00
CA ALA A 15 8.28 -1.42 -3.94
C ALA A 15 8.07 -2.09 -2.58
N ALA A 16 9.09 -2.76 -2.04
CA ALA A 16 9.07 -3.36 -0.71
C ALA A 16 8.87 -2.31 0.40
N ALA A 17 9.61 -1.19 0.35
CA ALA A 17 9.44 -0.09 1.30
C ALA A 17 8.03 0.51 1.25
N ALA A 18 7.49 0.75 0.04
CA ALA A 18 6.12 1.24 -0.13
C ALA A 18 5.09 0.25 0.45
N CYS A 19 5.30 -1.06 0.28
CA CYS A 19 4.44 -2.07 0.88
C CYS A 19 4.51 -2.05 2.42
N GLY A 20 5.71 -1.92 2.98
CA GLY A 20 5.91 -1.79 4.43
C GLY A 20 5.19 -0.56 5.00
N HIS A 21 5.37 0.60 4.37
CA HIS A 21 4.64 1.82 4.75
C HIS A 21 3.13 1.65 4.65
N ALA A 22 2.63 1.03 3.58
CA ALA A 22 1.20 0.79 3.39
C ALA A 22 0.63 -0.11 4.51
N ALA A 23 1.35 -1.16 4.89
CA ALA A 23 0.97 -2.04 6.00
C ALA A 23 0.98 -1.32 7.34
N GLN A 24 2.04 -0.56 7.65
CA GLN A 24 2.15 0.22 8.88
C GLN A 24 1.03 1.28 9.00
N LEU A 25 0.80 2.06 7.94
CA LEU A 25 -0.25 3.07 7.88
C LEU A 25 -1.65 2.46 7.98
N THR A 26 -1.83 1.23 7.49
CA THR A 26 -3.06 0.46 7.64
C THR A 26 -3.28 0.07 9.09
N ALA A 27 -2.25 -0.46 9.77
CA ALA A 27 -2.34 -0.83 11.18
C ALA A 27 -2.80 0.35 12.06
N MET A 28 -2.27 1.55 11.80
CA MET A 28 -2.62 2.77 12.54
C MET A 28 -4.05 3.27 12.26
N ARG A 29 -4.66 2.87 11.13
CA ARG A 29 -6.04 3.27 10.76
C ARG A 29 -7.09 2.20 11.06
N MET A 30 -6.69 0.96 11.36
CA MET A 30 -7.61 -0.11 11.68
C MET A 30 -8.31 0.15 13.02
N PRO A 31 -9.63 -0.09 13.13
CA PRO A 31 -10.30 -0.20 14.42
C PRO A 31 -9.67 -1.28 15.29
N ALA A 32 -9.63 -1.07 16.61
CA ALA A 32 -8.97 -1.98 17.56
C ALA A 32 -9.37 -3.47 17.41
N PRO A 33 -10.66 -3.84 17.23
CA PRO A 33 -11.03 -5.24 17.02
C PRO A 33 -10.42 -5.84 15.74
N ARG A 34 -10.31 -5.05 14.67
CA ARG A 34 -9.74 -5.49 13.40
C ARG A 34 -8.24 -5.68 13.50
N LEU A 35 -7.55 -4.74 14.15
CA LEU A 35 -6.10 -4.83 14.41
C LEU A 35 -5.77 -6.06 15.27
N ALA A 36 -6.55 -6.33 16.31
CA ALA A 36 -6.39 -7.52 17.15
C ALA A 36 -6.54 -8.81 16.34
N ALA A 37 -7.60 -8.92 15.53
CA ALA A 37 -7.80 -10.10 14.67
C ALA A 37 -6.67 -10.32 13.67
N TRP A 38 -6.15 -9.24 13.07
CA TRP A 38 -5.02 -9.31 12.14
C TRP A 38 -3.71 -9.70 12.85
N SER A 39 -3.49 -9.19 14.07
CA SER A 39 -2.36 -9.56 14.94
C SER A 39 -2.38 -11.03 15.33
N THR A 40 -3.52 -11.56 15.79
CA THR A 40 -3.67 -12.99 16.13
C THR A 40 -3.39 -13.91 14.94
N ALA A 41 -3.68 -13.46 13.71
CA ALA A 41 -3.37 -14.19 12.50
C ALA A 41 -1.89 -14.10 12.05
N GLY A 42 -1.04 -13.37 12.78
CA GLY A 42 0.39 -13.20 12.46
C GLY A 42 0.67 -12.10 11.43
N PHE A 43 -0.18 -11.08 11.34
CA PHE A 43 -0.05 -9.95 10.40
C PHE A 43 0.07 -10.34 8.91
N PRO A 44 -0.80 -11.23 8.37
CA PRO A 44 -0.68 -11.65 6.97
C PRO A 44 -0.89 -10.47 6.01
N VAL A 45 0.00 -10.33 5.02
CA VAL A 45 -0.08 -9.33 3.95
C VAL A 45 -0.04 -10.01 2.60
N VAL A 46 -1.04 -9.70 1.77
CA VAL A 46 -1.05 -10.05 0.34
C VAL A 46 -0.65 -8.81 -0.45
N VAL A 47 0.42 -8.93 -1.24
CA VAL A 47 0.88 -7.91 -2.19
C VAL A 47 0.43 -8.29 -3.60
N GLU A 48 -0.14 -7.33 -4.32
CA GLU A 48 -0.54 -7.51 -5.72
C GLU A 48 0.05 -6.42 -6.62
N HIS A 49 0.27 -6.78 -7.89
CA HIS A 49 0.73 -5.89 -8.95
C HIS A 49 -0.39 -5.69 -9.98
N PRO A 50 -1.37 -4.79 -9.71
CA PRO A 50 -2.48 -4.58 -10.63
C PRO A 50 -2.02 -3.86 -11.91
N ALA A 51 -2.67 -4.15 -13.04
CA ALA A 51 -2.56 -3.29 -14.23
C ALA A 51 -3.19 -1.90 -13.96
N LEU A 52 -2.78 -0.89 -14.76
CA LEU A 52 -3.21 0.51 -14.60
C LEU A 52 -4.73 0.68 -14.51
N ALA A 53 -5.51 -0.01 -15.34
CA ALA A 53 -6.97 0.06 -15.30
C ALA A 53 -7.56 -0.40 -13.94
N ARG A 54 -6.96 -1.41 -13.31
CA ARG A 54 -7.40 -1.89 -11.99
C ARG A 54 -6.93 -0.93 -10.90
N TRP A 55 -5.72 -0.42 -11.00
CA TRP A 55 -5.20 0.60 -10.08
C TRP A 55 -6.11 1.84 -10.01
N THR A 56 -6.48 2.41 -11.17
CA THR A 56 -7.35 3.59 -11.26
C THR A 56 -8.71 3.35 -10.61
N ARG A 57 -9.27 2.13 -10.70
CA ARG A 57 -10.51 1.76 -10.01
C ARG A 57 -10.33 1.57 -8.51
N LEU A 58 -9.19 1.04 -8.07
CA LEU A 58 -8.92 0.78 -6.65
C LEU A 58 -8.61 2.05 -5.87
N ARG A 59 -7.88 2.99 -6.47
CA ARG A 59 -7.34 4.19 -5.80
C ARG A 59 -8.38 5.01 -5.03
N PRO A 60 -9.56 5.35 -5.58
CA PRO A 60 -10.57 6.14 -4.85
C PRO A 60 -11.18 5.42 -3.64
N HIS A 61 -11.05 4.09 -3.57
CA HIS A 61 -11.63 3.25 -2.53
C HIS A 61 -10.58 2.69 -1.56
N ALA A 62 -9.32 3.07 -1.72
CA ALA A 62 -8.25 2.64 -0.84
C ALA A 62 -8.35 3.36 0.51
N GLY A 63 -8.39 2.61 1.61
CA GLY A 63 -8.38 3.19 2.96
C GLY A 63 -7.02 3.82 3.33
N VAL A 64 -5.95 3.44 2.61
CA VAL A 64 -4.61 3.99 2.72
C VAL A 64 -4.02 4.19 1.33
N GLU A 65 -3.40 5.34 1.12
CA GLU A 65 -2.56 5.66 -0.02
C GLU A 65 -1.18 6.12 0.47
N VAL A 66 -0.12 5.53 -0.10
CA VAL A 66 1.27 5.91 0.17
C VAL A 66 1.74 6.82 -0.95
N VAL A 67 2.05 8.07 -0.59
CA VAL A 67 2.58 9.07 -1.53
C VAL A 67 4.04 9.32 -1.20
N ASP A 68 4.92 9.17 -2.19
CA ASP A 68 6.35 9.40 -2.04
C ASP A 68 6.65 10.90 -1.97
N ALA A 69 7.46 11.31 -0.99
CA ALA A 69 7.86 12.70 -0.82
C ALA A 69 8.92 13.18 -1.83
N GLY A 70 9.47 12.28 -2.65
CA GLY A 70 10.37 12.62 -3.76
C GLY A 70 11.84 12.72 -3.40
N PHE A 71 12.26 12.23 -2.24
CA PHE A 71 13.68 12.13 -1.84
C PHE A 71 14.35 10.85 -2.35
N THR A 72 13.74 10.18 -3.33
CA THR A 72 14.13 8.87 -3.82
C THR A 72 13.92 8.79 -5.34
N VAL A 73 13.94 7.58 -5.92
CA VAL A 73 13.94 7.33 -7.38
C VAL A 73 12.66 7.70 -8.16
N VAL A 74 11.63 8.29 -7.55
CA VAL A 74 10.42 8.73 -8.27
C VAL A 74 10.12 10.19 -7.97
N ALA A 75 9.34 10.83 -8.84
CA ALA A 75 8.94 12.21 -8.63
C ALA A 75 8.16 12.40 -7.31
N PRO A 76 8.36 13.53 -6.61
CA PRO A 76 7.53 13.90 -5.46
C PRO A 76 6.04 13.84 -5.80
N GLY A 77 5.21 13.38 -4.87
CA GLY A 77 3.76 13.27 -5.06
C GLY A 77 3.31 11.99 -5.78
N THR A 78 4.24 11.09 -6.14
CA THR A 78 3.87 9.81 -6.76
C THR A 78 3.17 8.90 -5.76
N SER A 79 1.97 8.42 -6.10
CA SER A 79 1.33 7.33 -5.38
C SER A 79 2.08 6.03 -5.66
N THR A 80 2.60 5.38 -4.63
CA THR A 80 3.49 4.20 -4.76
C THR A 80 2.85 2.89 -4.31
N ALA A 81 1.90 2.96 -3.38
CA ALA A 81 1.12 1.81 -2.94
C ALA A 81 -0.25 2.23 -2.41
N LEU A 82 -1.22 1.34 -2.56
CA LEU A 82 -2.53 1.43 -1.93
C LEU A 82 -2.67 0.29 -0.94
N ALA A 83 -3.40 0.51 0.15
CA ALA A 83 -3.79 -0.57 1.03
C ALA A 83 -5.28 -0.51 1.38
N ARG A 84 -5.83 -1.72 1.51
CA ARG A 84 -7.20 -1.96 1.92
C ARG A 84 -7.26 -3.15 2.87
N TRP A 85 -8.16 -3.04 3.83
CA TRP A 85 -8.58 -4.13 4.70
C TRP A 85 -10.09 -4.22 4.60
N ALA A 86 -10.59 -5.42 4.31
CA ALA A 86 -11.98 -5.78 4.55
C ALA A 86 -12.05 -6.40 5.95
#